data_AF-A0A0C2JC57-F1
#
_entry.id   AF-A0A0C2JC57-F1
#
_cell.length_a   1.000
_cell.length_b   1.000
_cell.length_c   1.000
_cell.angle_alpha   90.00
_cell.angle_beta   90.00
_cell.angle_gamma   90.00
#
_symmetry.space_group_name_H-M   'P 1'
#
loop_
_entity.id
_entity.type
_entity.pdbx_description
1 polymer ?
#
loop_
_entity_poly.entity_id
_entity_poly.type
_entity_poly.pdbx_seq_one_letter_code
_entity_poly.pdbx_strand_id
1 'polypeptide(L)'
;MYAGRIAWPWAWDRDLRPGYDIHLWTIPIEFSHAMLLFVVLLALAPLRTHLRQVLTGVLAGYCLACGRWAAFEFLAGFFLAEVHVLRAATAVPGDHRSTTLSHLAVGAFHSTVLAACLFVAGWPNEDADKTPGIRTLLSNTPAWFLSNGRDEALTEREDWGEALLEQKFWFGLAAVLLVWSCGEFAAARRQFERPLPQYCGRISYAVYLVHGPALDYWKDMTDRSVKPIGMETAVQRMTAWLVGLLFLGSLVVWLADLFWRLVDAPIVALGRTVEQVCLQTDRGNEAWLCPEAKKVEDAHGLTVIVG
;
A
#
# COMPACT_ATOMS: atom_id res chain seq x y z
N MET A 1 25.45 -5.04 15.71
CA MET A 1 24.77 -6.24 15.14
C MET A 1 23.54 -5.89 14.25
N TYR A 2 23.27 -4.62 13.91
CA TYR A 2 22.12 -4.22 13.07
C TYR A 2 22.46 -3.99 11.57
N ALA A 3 23.72 -3.68 11.24
CA ALA A 3 24.12 -3.36 9.85
C ALA A 3 23.92 -4.52 8.86
N GLY A 4 24.13 -5.77 9.30
CA GLY A 4 23.94 -6.96 8.46
C GLY A 4 22.48 -7.24 8.08
N ARG A 5 21.51 -6.75 8.87
CA ARG A 5 20.07 -6.91 8.56
C ARG A 5 19.60 -5.86 7.53
N ILE A 6 20.19 -4.68 7.52
CA ILE A 6 19.89 -3.62 6.54
C ILE A 6 20.46 -3.98 5.17
N ALA A 7 21.66 -4.57 5.13
CA ALA A 7 22.35 -4.92 3.88
C ALA A 7 21.90 -6.24 3.23
N TRP A 8 20.97 -6.99 3.83
CA TRP A 8 20.44 -8.24 3.28
C TRP A 8 19.00 -8.04 2.80
N PRO A 9 18.77 -7.79 1.49
CA PRO A 9 17.47 -7.43 0.93
C PRO A 9 16.35 -8.42 1.25
N TRP A 10 16.73 -9.66 1.51
CA TRP A 10 15.84 -10.78 1.77
C TRP A 10 15.31 -10.81 3.23
N ALA A 11 15.67 -9.87 4.12
CA ALA A 11 15.08 -9.77 5.48
C ALA A 11 14.14 -8.57 5.62
N TRP A 12 13.94 -7.80 4.55
CA TRP A 12 13.17 -6.56 4.60
C TRP A 12 11.67 -6.76 4.80
N ASP A 13 11.16 -7.99 4.64
CA ASP A 13 9.75 -8.37 4.83
C ASP A 13 9.42 -8.87 6.24
N ARG A 14 10.38 -8.88 7.15
CA ARG A 14 10.18 -9.42 8.51
C ARG A 14 9.43 -8.42 9.36
N ASP A 15 8.45 -8.91 10.12
CA ASP A 15 7.68 -8.06 11.02
C ASP A 15 8.58 -7.63 12.19
N LEU A 16 8.88 -6.34 12.21
CA LEU A 16 9.67 -5.75 13.28
C LEU A 16 8.73 -5.31 14.41
N ARG A 17 9.21 -5.32 15.66
CA ARG A 17 8.51 -4.70 16.78
C ARG A 17 9.32 -3.50 17.24
N PRO A 18 9.05 -2.29 16.72
CA PRO A 18 9.75 -1.11 17.18
C PRO A 18 9.46 -0.88 18.67
N GLY A 19 10.48 -0.50 19.44
CA GLY A 19 10.34 -0.31 20.89
C GLY A 19 9.52 0.92 21.30
N TYR A 20 9.25 1.84 20.35
CA TYR A 20 8.45 3.04 20.60
C TYR A 20 6.95 2.79 20.39
N ASP A 21 6.59 2.05 19.35
CA ASP A 21 5.21 1.67 19.04
C ASP A 21 5.22 0.41 18.15
N ILE A 22 4.54 -0.63 18.62
CA ILE A 22 4.42 -1.91 17.90
C ILE A 22 3.58 -1.77 16.62
N HIS A 23 2.67 -0.81 16.58
CA HIS A 23 1.80 -0.60 15.42
C HIS A 23 2.55 -0.05 14.22
N LEU A 24 3.77 0.49 14.41
CA LEU A 24 4.62 1.08 13.37
C LEU A 24 5.52 0.06 12.65
N TRP A 25 5.20 -1.23 12.77
CA TRP A 25 5.99 -2.33 12.21
C TRP A 25 6.09 -2.32 10.68
N THR A 26 5.13 -1.72 9.96
CA THR A 26 5.16 -1.67 8.48
C THR A 26 6.09 -0.58 7.95
N ILE A 27 6.37 0.50 8.71
CA ILE A 27 7.16 1.64 8.23
C ILE A 27 8.55 1.23 7.71
N PRO A 28 9.34 0.40 8.41
CA PRO A 28 10.64 -0.02 7.89
C PRO A 28 10.53 -0.91 6.64
N ILE A 29 9.49 -1.73 6.57
CA ILE A 29 9.21 -2.60 5.40
C ILE A 29 8.86 -1.70 4.20
N GLU A 30 7.97 -0.74 4.39
CA GLU A 30 7.56 0.23 3.37
C GLU A 30 8.76 1.04 2.85
N PHE A 31 9.60 1.54 3.76
CA PHE A 31 10.81 2.28 3.38
C PHE A 31 11.77 1.43 2.54
N SER A 32 12.04 0.19 2.97
CA SER A 32 12.98 -0.71 2.28
C SER A 32 12.48 -1.10 0.89
N HIS A 33 11.18 -1.35 0.75
CA HIS A 33 10.58 -1.72 -0.54
C HIS A 33 10.34 -0.52 -1.45
N ALA A 34 10.15 0.68 -0.92
CA ALA A 34 10.21 1.91 -1.70
C ALA A 34 11.61 2.12 -2.31
N MET A 35 12.67 1.85 -1.55
CA MET A 35 14.04 1.91 -2.06
C MET A 35 14.31 0.82 -3.10
N LEU A 36 13.83 -0.41 -2.88
CA LEU A 36 13.87 -1.48 -3.88
C LEU A 36 13.19 -1.04 -5.17
N LEU A 37 11.97 -0.51 -5.07
CA LEU A 37 11.21 -0.04 -6.22
C LEU A 37 11.96 1.08 -6.96
N PHE A 38 12.56 2.03 -6.25
CA PHE A 38 13.38 3.07 -6.86
C PHE A 38 14.56 2.50 -7.66
N VAL A 39 15.29 1.53 -7.11
CA VAL A 39 16.39 0.86 -7.81
C VAL A 39 15.88 0.09 -9.03
N VAL A 40 14.76 -0.61 -8.92
CA VAL A 40 14.13 -1.33 -10.04
C VAL A 40 13.69 -0.35 -11.14
N LEU A 41 13.08 0.77 -10.77
CA LEU A 41 12.69 1.83 -11.71
C LEU A 41 13.90 2.37 -12.48
N LEU A 42 15.01 2.69 -11.79
CA LEU A 42 16.24 3.15 -12.44
C LEU A 42 16.84 2.08 -13.36
N ALA A 43 16.86 0.82 -12.93
CA ALA A 43 17.41 -0.28 -13.72
C ALA A 43 16.59 -0.57 -14.98
N LEU A 44 15.26 -0.40 -14.92
CA LEU A 44 14.36 -0.67 -16.03
C LEU A 44 14.03 0.57 -16.88
N ALA A 45 14.36 1.78 -16.41
CA ALA A 45 14.15 3.04 -17.13
C ALA A 45 14.66 3.04 -18.59
N PRO A 46 15.86 2.53 -18.93
CA PRO A 46 16.35 2.54 -20.31
C PRO A 46 15.69 1.49 -21.22
N LEU A 47 14.87 0.59 -20.68
CA LEU A 47 14.29 -0.51 -21.46
C LEU A 47 13.02 -0.06 -22.19
N ARG A 48 12.72 -0.76 -23.30
CA ARG A 48 11.43 -0.61 -23.99
C ARG A 48 10.28 -1.02 -23.07
N THR A 49 9.15 -0.31 -23.16
CA THR A 49 7.96 -0.51 -22.32
C THR A 49 7.52 -1.97 -22.20
N HIS A 50 7.41 -2.70 -23.32
CA HIS A 50 7.01 -4.11 -23.27
C HIS A 50 8.00 -4.99 -22.48
N LEU A 51 9.30 -4.77 -22.66
CA LEU A 51 10.33 -5.52 -21.93
C LEU A 51 10.31 -5.16 -20.45
N ARG A 52 10.15 -3.87 -20.12
CA ARG A 52 10.00 -3.39 -18.75
C ARG A 52 8.79 -4.01 -18.06
N GLN A 53 7.63 -4.05 -18.72
CA GLN A 53 6.42 -4.69 -18.18
C GLN A 53 6.61 -6.19 -17.93
N VAL A 54 7.20 -6.91 -18.90
CA VAL A 54 7.48 -8.35 -18.77
C VAL A 54 8.45 -8.61 -17.60
N LEU A 55 9.56 -7.87 -17.53
CA LEU A 55 10.54 -8.03 -16.46
C LEU A 55 9.96 -7.68 -15.09
N THR A 56 9.15 -6.63 -15.00
CA THR A 56 8.45 -6.25 -13.76
C THR A 56 7.49 -7.35 -13.32
N GLY A 57 6.69 -7.90 -14.24
CA GLY A 57 5.78 -9.01 -13.95
C GLY A 57 6.51 -10.28 -13.52
N VAL A 58 7.61 -10.64 -14.20
CA VAL A 58 8.46 -11.78 -13.83
C VAL A 58 9.09 -11.57 -12.46
N LEU A 59 9.60 -10.37 -12.16
CA LEU A 59 10.21 -10.06 -10.87
C LEU A 59 9.16 -10.10 -9.75
N ALA A 60 7.97 -9.54 -9.95
CA ALA A 60 6.86 -9.61 -9.00
C ALA A 60 6.46 -11.07 -8.73
N GLY A 61 6.27 -11.86 -9.79
CA GLY A 61 5.94 -13.29 -9.67
C GLY A 61 7.02 -14.10 -8.97
N TYR A 62 8.30 -13.79 -9.24
CA TYR A 62 9.44 -14.39 -8.54
C TYR A 62 9.44 -14.04 -7.05
N CYS A 63 9.26 -12.76 -6.69
CA CYS A 63 9.15 -12.33 -5.30
C CYS A 63 8.04 -13.08 -4.58
N LEU A 64 6.84 -13.16 -5.17
CA LEU A 64 5.73 -13.89 -4.58
C LEU A 64 6.04 -15.39 -4.43
N ALA A 65 6.63 -16.04 -5.44
CA ALA A 65 7.01 -17.45 -5.38
C ALA A 65 8.05 -17.74 -4.31
N CYS A 66 8.92 -16.77 -4.00
CA CYS A 66 9.94 -16.86 -2.95
C CYS A 66 9.45 -16.44 -1.55
N GLY A 67 8.15 -16.17 -1.36
CA GLY A 67 7.63 -15.75 -0.05
C GLY A 67 7.77 -14.25 0.26
N ARG A 68 8.18 -13.44 -0.73
CA ARG A 68 8.44 -11.99 -0.59
C ARG A 68 7.21 -11.19 -0.94
N TRP A 69 6.26 -11.20 -0.01
CA TRP A 69 4.94 -10.59 -0.17
C TRP A 69 5.02 -9.07 -0.34
N ALA A 70 5.82 -8.34 0.46
CA ALA A 70 5.86 -6.88 0.36
C ALA A 70 6.58 -6.43 -0.92
N ALA A 71 7.70 -7.05 -1.29
CA ALA A 71 8.33 -6.82 -2.59
C ALA A 71 7.38 -7.05 -3.76
N PHE A 72 6.57 -8.12 -3.71
CA PHE A 72 5.53 -8.38 -4.70
C PHE A 72 4.52 -7.24 -4.78
N GLU A 73 3.99 -6.75 -3.66
CA GLU A 73 2.99 -5.67 -3.65
C GLU A 73 3.50 -4.38 -4.29
N PHE A 74 4.74 -3.97 -3.98
CA PHE A 74 5.34 -2.77 -4.55
C PHE A 74 5.56 -2.91 -6.07
N LEU A 75 6.06 -4.05 -6.53
CA LEU A 75 6.31 -4.30 -7.95
C LEU A 75 5.00 -4.49 -8.74
N ALA A 76 4.00 -5.14 -8.15
CA ALA A 76 2.68 -5.28 -8.75
C ALA A 76 1.97 -3.92 -8.84
N GLY A 77 2.10 -3.07 -7.82
CA GLY A 77 1.63 -1.69 -7.85
C GLY A 77 2.28 -0.88 -8.99
N PHE A 78 3.60 -1.00 -9.16
CA PHE A 78 4.31 -0.40 -10.28
C PHE A 78 3.79 -0.90 -11.64
N PHE A 79 3.61 -2.22 -11.79
CA PHE A 79 3.05 -2.82 -13.00
C PHE A 79 1.65 -2.26 -13.32
N LEU A 80 0.75 -2.20 -12.32
CA LEU A 80 -0.59 -1.65 -12.48
C LEU A 80 -0.57 -0.17 -12.86
N ALA A 81 0.29 0.63 -12.22
CA ALA A 81 0.45 2.05 -12.52
C ALA A 81 0.92 2.27 -13.96
N GLU A 82 1.90 1.49 -14.42
CA GLU A 82 2.38 1.56 -15.80
C GLU A 82 1.29 1.19 -16.81
N VAL A 83 0.55 0.11 -16.57
CA VAL A 83 -0.61 -0.27 -17.41
C VAL A 83 -1.65 0.86 -17.46
N HIS A 84 -1.93 1.49 -16.33
CA HIS A 84 -2.87 2.61 -16.25
C HIS A 84 -2.41 3.81 -17.10
N VAL A 85 -1.14 4.22 -16.96
CA VAL A 85 -0.56 5.33 -17.73
C VAL A 85 -0.59 5.05 -19.24
N LEU A 86 -0.25 3.84 -19.65
CA LEU A 86 -0.24 3.46 -21.07
C LEU A 86 -1.66 3.43 -21.67
N ARG A 87 -2.64 2.95 -20.91
CA ARG A 87 -4.05 3.01 -21.32
C ARG A 87 -4.54 4.44 -21.44
N ALA A 88 -4.18 5.31 -20.50
CA ALA A 88 -4.53 6.73 -20.58
C ALA A 88 -3.90 7.41 -21.79
N ALA A 89 -2.66 7.07 -22.15
CA ALA A 89 -1.97 7.62 -23.33
C ALA A 89 -2.56 7.14 -24.66
N THR A 90 -3.17 5.96 -24.69
CA THR A 90 -3.76 5.35 -25.91
C THR A 90 -5.27 5.53 -26.03
N ALA A 91 -5.91 6.10 -25.01
CA ALA A 91 -7.36 6.31 -25.00
C ALA A 91 -7.78 7.34 -26.06
N VAL A 92 -8.46 6.87 -27.11
CA VAL A 92 -9.08 7.74 -28.11
C VAL A 92 -10.43 8.23 -27.58
N PRO A 93 -10.68 9.55 -27.48
CA PRO A 93 -11.98 10.08 -27.09
C PRO A 93 -13.07 9.66 -28.08
N GLY A 94 -14.06 8.89 -27.61
CA GLY A 94 -15.27 8.57 -28.39
C GLY A 94 -15.38 7.15 -28.94
N ASP A 95 -14.44 6.24 -28.66
CA ASP A 95 -14.59 4.82 -29.06
C ASP A 95 -15.49 4.07 -28.06
N HIS A 96 -16.81 4.20 -28.21
CA HIS A 96 -17.80 3.54 -27.36
C HIS A 96 -18.52 2.42 -28.15
N ARG A 97 -17.76 1.46 -28.66
CA ARG A 97 -18.32 0.22 -29.26
C ARG A 97 -18.65 -0.86 -28.23
N SER A 98 -19.07 -0.48 -27.03
CA SER A 98 -19.43 -1.43 -25.97
C SER A 98 -20.94 -1.51 -25.82
N THR A 99 -21.48 -2.73 -25.82
CA THR A 99 -22.90 -2.98 -25.62
C THR A 99 -23.24 -2.93 -24.12
N THR A 100 -24.49 -2.63 -23.76
CA THR A 100 -24.96 -2.62 -22.37
C THR A 100 -24.67 -3.94 -21.64
N LEU A 101 -24.78 -5.07 -22.33
CA LEU A 101 -24.47 -6.40 -21.80
C LEU A 101 -22.99 -6.54 -21.43
N SER A 102 -22.08 -5.98 -22.22
CA SER A 102 -20.65 -5.99 -21.92
C SER A 102 -20.34 -5.19 -20.65
N HIS A 103 -20.95 -4.01 -20.50
CA HIS A 103 -20.79 -3.20 -19.28
C HIS A 103 -21.33 -3.90 -18.03
N LEU A 104 -22.47 -4.59 -18.13
CA LEU A 104 -23.03 -5.36 -17.01
C LEU A 104 -22.15 -6.56 -16.66
N ALA A 105 -21.64 -7.28 -17.65
CA ALA A 105 -20.75 -8.43 -17.43
C ALA A 105 -19.43 -8.01 -16.76
N VAL A 106 -18.81 -6.92 -17.24
CA VAL A 106 -17.59 -6.34 -16.64
C VAL A 106 -17.87 -5.84 -15.22
N GLY A 107 -19.01 -5.16 -15.01
CA GLY A 107 -19.43 -4.71 -13.69
C GLY A 107 -19.66 -5.86 -12.71
N ALA A 108 -20.32 -6.94 -13.16
CA ALA A 108 -20.55 -8.14 -12.36
C ALA A 108 -19.22 -8.83 -12.02
N PHE A 109 -18.31 -8.95 -12.97
CA PHE A 109 -16.98 -9.52 -12.76
C PHE A 109 -16.17 -8.73 -11.71
N HIS A 110 -16.07 -7.41 -11.84
CA HIS A 110 -15.34 -6.63 -10.84
C HIS A 110 -16.06 -6.63 -9.47
N SER A 111 -17.39 -6.68 -9.45
CA SER A 111 -18.14 -6.82 -8.19
C SER A 111 -17.84 -8.14 -7.49
N THR A 112 -17.72 -9.25 -8.22
CA THR A 112 -17.36 -10.55 -7.62
C THR A 112 -15.90 -10.56 -7.16
N VAL A 113 -14.98 -9.96 -7.91
CA VAL A 113 -13.58 -9.80 -7.47
C VAL A 113 -13.49 -8.97 -6.19
N LEU A 114 -14.18 -7.83 -6.12
CA LEU A 114 -14.22 -7.00 -4.91
C LEU A 114 -14.83 -7.74 -3.72
N ALA A 115 -15.91 -8.50 -3.93
CA ALA A 115 -16.51 -9.33 -2.89
C ALA A 115 -15.53 -10.43 -2.39
N ALA A 116 -14.78 -11.05 -3.31
CA ALA A 116 -13.74 -12.02 -2.94
C ALA A 116 -12.58 -11.35 -2.16
N CYS A 117 -12.16 -10.15 -2.56
CA CYS A 117 -11.14 -9.40 -1.82
C CYS A 117 -11.62 -9.02 -0.40
N LEU A 118 -12.89 -8.61 -0.26
CA LEU A 118 -13.48 -8.33 1.05
C LEU A 118 -13.61 -9.60 1.91
N PHE A 119 -13.92 -10.74 1.29
CA PHE A 119 -13.93 -12.03 1.98
C PHE A 119 -12.54 -12.40 2.50
N VAL A 120 -11.50 -12.26 1.66
CA VAL A 120 -10.10 -12.47 2.06
C VAL A 120 -9.68 -11.48 3.16
N ALA A 121 -10.09 -10.21 3.09
CA ALA A 121 -9.82 -9.22 4.14
C ALA A 121 -10.45 -9.59 5.50
N GLY A 122 -11.48 -10.44 5.50
CA GLY A 122 -12.09 -11.00 6.71
C GLY A 122 -11.38 -12.23 7.28
N TRP A 123 -10.11 -12.49 6.90
CA TRP A 123 -9.33 -13.62 7.40
C TRP A 123 -9.21 -13.55 8.93
N PRO A 124 -9.54 -14.64 9.67
CA PRO A 124 -9.51 -14.64 11.11
C PRO A 124 -8.09 -14.81 11.64
N ASN A 125 -7.76 -14.13 12.74
CA ASN A 125 -6.46 -14.24 13.39
C ASN A 125 -6.21 -15.64 13.99
N GLU A 126 -7.27 -16.36 14.34
CA GLU A 126 -7.25 -17.70 14.93
C GLU A 126 -8.23 -18.61 14.18
N ASP A 127 -7.99 -19.92 14.21
CA ASP A 127 -8.92 -20.93 13.67
C ASP A 127 -9.28 -20.76 12.18
N ALA A 128 -8.32 -20.29 11.37
CA ALA A 128 -8.47 -20.20 9.91
C ALA A 128 -8.78 -21.57 9.25
N ASP A 129 -8.32 -22.65 9.85
CA ASP A 129 -8.60 -24.04 9.45
C ASP A 129 -10.06 -24.46 9.70
N LYS A 130 -10.76 -23.83 10.64
CA LYS A 130 -12.16 -24.12 10.96
C LYS A 130 -13.13 -23.21 10.20
N THR A 131 -12.64 -22.10 9.66
CA THR A 131 -13.48 -21.09 9.01
C THR A 131 -13.85 -21.51 7.59
N PRO A 132 -15.15 -21.65 7.26
CA PRO A 132 -15.59 -22.04 5.92
C PRO A 132 -15.07 -21.08 4.84
N GLY A 133 -14.64 -21.62 3.70
CA GLY A 133 -14.03 -20.86 2.61
C GLY A 133 -12.56 -20.51 2.86
N ILE A 134 -12.23 -19.92 4.01
CA ILE A 134 -10.84 -19.60 4.39
C ILE A 134 -10.00 -20.88 4.52
N ARG A 135 -10.54 -21.97 5.09
CA ARG A 135 -9.85 -23.27 5.13
C ARG A 135 -9.38 -23.74 3.75
N THR A 136 -10.19 -23.51 2.71
CA THR A 136 -9.84 -23.88 1.34
C THR A 136 -8.68 -23.03 0.83
N LEU A 137 -8.70 -21.72 1.08
CA LEU A 137 -7.57 -20.84 0.75
C LEU A 137 -6.30 -21.26 1.51
N LEU A 138 -6.41 -21.52 2.80
CA LEU A 138 -5.31 -22.02 3.63
C LEU A 138 -4.69 -23.29 3.02
N SER A 139 -5.53 -24.27 2.63
CA SER A 139 -5.04 -25.52 2.00
C SER A 139 -4.39 -25.33 0.63
N ASN A 140 -4.66 -24.22 -0.07
CA ASN A 140 -4.06 -23.88 -1.37
C ASN A 140 -2.90 -22.89 -1.24
N THR A 141 -2.46 -22.59 -0.01
CA THR A 141 -1.32 -21.71 0.22
C THR A 141 -0.03 -22.38 -0.26
N PRO A 142 0.83 -21.69 -1.04
CA PRO A 142 2.08 -22.28 -1.51
C PRO A 142 2.97 -22.76 -0.36
N ALA A 143 3.64 -23.89 -0.57
CA ALA A 143 4.49 -24.50 0.45
C ALA A 143 5.52 -23.54 1.04
N TRP A 144 6.10 -22.63 0.24
CA TRP A 144 7.06 -21.63 0.72
C TRP A 144 6.51 -20.69 1.81
N PHE A 145 5.22 -20.35 1.77
CA PHE A 145 4.57 -19.55 2.82
C PHE A 145 4.17 -20.40 4.05
N LEU A 146 4.20 -21.73 3.93
CA LEU A 146 3.95 -22.68 5.02
C LEU A 146 5.26 -23.20 5.67
N SER A 147 6.35 -23.28 4.90
CA SER A 147 7.64 -23.88 5.28
C SER A 147 8.69 -22.88 5.75
N ASN A 148 8.75 -21.67 5.17
CA ASN A 148 9.71 -20.66 5.62
C ASN A 148 9.43 -20.19 7.06
N GLY A 149 8.18 -20.28 7.53
CA GLY A 149 7.85 -20.03 8.94
C GLY A 149 8.19 -21.18 9.90
N ARG A 150 8.80 -22.27 9.42
CA ARG A 150 9.20 -23.42 10.26
C ARG A 150 10.71 -23.66 10.32
N ASP A 151 11.44 -23.42 9.23
CA ASP A 151 12.89 -23.70 9.20
C ASP A 151 13.77 -22.52 9.67
N GLU A 152 13.31 -21.27 9.58
CA GLU A 152 14.02 -20.10 10.16
C GLU A 152 13.67 -19.86 11.65
N ALA A 153 12.66 -20.58 12.17
CA ALA A 153 12.16 -20.53 13.55
C ALA A 153 13.13 -21.13 14.60
N LEU A 154 14.33 -21.56 14.20
CA LEU A 154 15.35 -22.12 15.11
C LEU A 154 16.36 -21.09 15.64
N THR A 155 16.14 -19.78 15.42
CA THR A 155 16.94 -18.74 16.10
C THR A 155 16.16 -18.09 17.24
N GLU A 156 16.55 -18.44 18.46
CA GLU A 156 16.04 -18.06 19.79
C GLU A 156 15.82 -16.55 20.04
N ARG A 157 14.82 -15.97 19.40
CA ARG A 157 14.19 -14.75 19.89
C ARG A 157 12.69 -14.91 19.72
N GLU A 158 11.93 -14.64 20.78
CA GLU A 158 10.46 -14.51 20.81
C GLU A 158 9.98 -13.35 19.91
N ASP A 159 10.42 -13.35 18.65
CA ASP A 159 9.99 -12.45 17.62
C ASP A 159 8.74 -13.10 17.00
N TRP A 160 7.56 -12.70 17.47
CA TRP A 160 6.23 -13.10 16.98
C TRP A 160 5.99 -12.83 15.47
N GLY A 161 7.01 -12.40 14.72
CA GLY A 161 6.90 -11.82 13.38
C GLY A 161 6.67 -12.81 12.23
N GLU A 162 6.46 -14.09 12.56
CA GLU A 162 6.19 -15.17 11.59
C GLU A 162 4.80 -15.80 11.77
N ALA A 163 4.06 -15.41 12.81
CA ALA A 163 2.67 -15.79 12.94
C ALA A 163 1.91 -15.15 11.78
N LEU A 164 1.25 -15.97 10.96
CA LEU A 164 0.39 -15.57 9.85
C LEU A 164 1.10 -15.27 8.50
N LEU A 165 2.20 -15.95 8.16
CA LEU A 165 2.76 -15.90 6.79
C LEU A 165 1.77 -16.42 5.73
N GLU A 166 0.94 -17.39 6.09
CA GLU A 166 -0.07 -18.00 5.23
C GLU A 166 -1.12 -17.01 4.71
N GLN A 167 -1.57 -16.05 5.53
CA GLN A 167 -2.50 -15.02 5.09
C GLN A 167 -1.82 -13.94 4.23
N LYS A 168 -0.52 -13.67 4.43
CA LYS A 168 0.21 -12.61 3.70
C LYS A 168 0.26 -12.88 2.19
N PHE A 169 0.33 -14.15 1.78
CA PHE A 169 0.19 -14.53 0.37
C PHE A 169 -1.15 -14.09 -0.22
N TRP A 170 -2.24 -14.43 0.46
CA TRP A 170 -3.60 -14.11 0.02
C TRP A 170 -3.89 -12.61 0.10
N PHE A 171 -3.37 -11.92 1.12
CA PHE A 171 -3.48 -10.46 1.27
C PHE A 171 -2.76 -9.73 0.14
N GLY A 172 -1.55 -10.15 -0.23
CA GLY A 172 -0.84 -9.54 -1.37
C GLY A 172 -1.63 -9.69 -2.66
N LEU A 173 -2.14 -10.89 -2.96
CA LEU A 173 -2.98 -11.11 -4.14
C LEU A 173 -4.27 -10.28 -4.10
N ALA A 174 -4.96 -10.26 -2.96
CA ALA A 174 -6.19 -9.50 -2.77
C ALA A 174 -5.95 -8.00 -2.91
N ALA A 175 -4.85 -7.46 -2.39
CA ALA A 175 -4.49 -6.05 -2.48
C ALA A 175 -4.33 -5.60 -3.95
N VAL A 176 -3.61 -6.38 -4.76
CA VAL A 176 -3.42 -6.09 -6.20
C VAL A 176 -4.75 -6.14 -6.95
N LEU A 177 -5.56 -7.18 -6.71
CA LEU A 177 -6.87 -7.35 -7.36
C LEU A 177 -7.89 -6.28 -6.92
N LEU A 178 -7.83 -5.85 -5.66
CA LEU A 178 -8.67 -4.79 -5.09
C LEU A 178 -8.34 -3.46 -5.77
N VAL A 179 -7.07 -3.08 -5.83
CA VAL A 179 -6.63 -1.81 -6.48
C VAL A 179 -7.01 -1.82 -7.96
N TRP A 180 -6.74 -2.92 -8.67
CA TRP A 180 -7.11 -3.06 -10.07
C TRP A 180 -8.63 -2.93 -10.27
N SER A 181 -9.43 -3.67 -9.50
CA SER A 181 -10.90 -3.66 -9.65
C SER A 181 -11.52 -2.32 -9.26
N CYS A 182 -10.98 -1.62 -8.26
CA CYS A 182 -11.42 -0.28 -7.89
C CYS A 182 -11.19 0.74 -9.02
N GLY A 183 -10.11 0.58 -9.80
CA GLY A 183 -9.82 1.44 -10.95
C GLY A 183 -10.76 1.22 -12.15
N GLU A 184 -11.14 -0.03 -12.40
CA GLU A 184 -12.00 -0.42 -13.53
C GLU A 184 -13.49 -0.26 -13.22
N PHE A 185 -13.91 -0.50 -11.98
CA PHE A 185 -15.33 -0.48 -11.62
C PHE A 185 -15.82 0.92 -11.27
N ALA A 186 -16.55 1.53 -12.21
CA ALA A 186 -17.04 2.90 -12.09
C ALA A 186 -17.84 3.19 -10.81
N ALA A 187 -18.59 2.22 -10.26
CA ALA A 187 -19.33 2.43 -9.02
C ALA A 187 -18.41 2.49 -7.79
N ALA A 188 -17.39 1.61 -7.71
CA ALA A 188 -16.39 1.67 -6.66
C ALA A 188 -15.57 2.97 -6.76
N ARG A 189 -15.08 3.29 -7.96
CA ARG A 189 -14.35 4.54 -8.20
C ARG A 189 -15.14 5.77 -7.77
N ARG A 190 -16.41 5.89 -8.19
CA ARG A 190 -17.30 6.98 -7.78
C ARG A 190 -17.53 7.06 -6.27
N GLN A 191 -17.48 5.94 -5.55
CA GLN A 191 -17.62 5.94 -4.10
C GLN A 191 -16.33 6.46 -3.43
N PHE A 192 -15.16 5.98 -3.87
CA PHE A 192 -13.87 6.38 -3.31
C PHE A 192 -13.45 7.81 -3.69
N GLU A 193 -13.93 8.36 -4.80
CA GLU A 193 -13.71 9.75 -5.21
C GLU A 193 -14.59 10.76 -4.45
N ARG A 194 -15.50 10.30 -3.56
CA ARG A 194 -16.32 11.19 -2.73
C ARG A 194 -15.47 11.93 -1.68
N PRO A 195 -15.93 13.10 -1.18
CA PRO A 195 -15.19 13.90 -0.22
C PRO A 195 -14.79 13.15 1.07
N LEU A 196 -15.65 12.25 1.55
CA LEU A 196 -15.40 11.54 2.81
C LEU A 196 -14.27 10.49 2.68
N PRO A 197 -14.30 9.52 1.73
CA PRO A 197 -13.16 8.62 1.55
C PRO A 197 -11.86 9.35 1.19
N GLN A 198 -11.93 10.44 0.42
CA GLN A 198 -10.76 11.28 0.13
C GLN A 198 -10.24 12.01 1.38
N TYR A 199 -11.11 12.38 2.32
CA TYR A 199 -10.69 12.89 3.62
C TYR A 199 -10.00 11.80 4.45
N CYS A 200 -10.61 10.62 4.56
CA CYS A 200 -10.02 9.48 5.25
C CYS A 200 -8.65 9.11 4.67
N GLY A 201 -8.50 9.15 3.33
CA GLY A 201 -7.22 8.90 2.66
C GLY A 201 -6.16 9.98 2.92
N ARG A 202 -6.55 11.24 3.14
CA ARG A 202 -5.60 12.32 3.48
C ARG A 202 -5.03 12.19 4.89
N ILE A 203 -5.83 11.71 5.85
CA ILE A 203 -5.41 11.56 7.24
C ILE A 203 -4.95 10.13 7.58
N SER A 204 -4.96 9.20 6.61
CA SER A 204 -4.72 7.77 6.87
C SER A 204 -3.35 7.50 7.51
N TYR A 205 -2.29 8.17 7.02
CA TYR A 205 -0.96 8.08 7.59
C TYR A 205 -0.91 8.64 9.03
N ALA A 206 -1.58 9.77 9.27
CA ALA A 206 -1.68 10.34 10.61
C ALA A 206 -2.45 9.41 11.57
N VAL A 207 -3.55 8.80 11.12
CA VAL A 207 -4.29 7.78 11.89
C VAL A 207 -3.36 6.62 12.25
N TYR A 208 -2.61 6.11 11.27
CA TYR A 208 -1.66 5.03 11.49
C TYR A 208 -0.59 5.39 12.55
N LEU A 209 -0.08 6.63 12.56
CA LEU A 209 0.89 7.07 13.56
C LEU A 209 0.31 7.28 14.97
N VAL A 210 -0.90 7.82 15.08
CA VAL A 210 -1.44 8.25 16.37
C VAL A 210 -2.35 7.22 17.05
N HIS A 211 -2.86 6.24 16.32
CA HIS A 211 -3.85 5.31 16.89
C HIS A 211 -3.27 4.47 18.04
N GLY A 212 -2.05 3.91 17.90
CA GLY A 212 -1.41 3.14 18.96
C GLY A 212 -1.27 3.92 20.26
N PRO A 213 -0.57 5.08 20.25
CA PRO A 213 -0.43 5.92 21.43
C PRO A 213 -1.76 6.41 22.00
N ALA A 214 -2.74 6.71 21.13
CA ALA A 214 -4.08 7.11 21.58
C ALA A 214 -4.83 5.96 22.27
N LEU A 215 -4.75 4.74 21.73
CA LEU A 215 -5.31 3.54 22.36
C LEU A 215 -4.69 3.33 23.74
N ASP A 216 -3.37 3.38 23.84
CA ASP A 216 -2.67 3.16 25.11
C ASP A 216 -2.99 4.23 26.16
N TYR A 217 -3.02 5.51 25.76
CA TYR A 217 -3.30 6.60 26.69
C TYR A 217 -4.76 6.64 27.15
N TRP A 218 -5.72 6.30 26.27
CA TRP A 218 -7.16 6.36 26.56
C TRP A 218 -7.82 5.01 26.84
N LYS A 219 -7.03 3.93 26.97
CA LYS A 219 -7.51 2.59 27.30
C LYS A 219 -8.37 2.59 28.57
N ASP A 220 -7.85 3.14 29.66
CA ASP A 220 -8.55 3.13 30.96
C ASP A 220 -9.89 3.86 30.92
N MET A 221 -9.97 4.98 30.19
CA MET A 221 -11.21 5.73 30.02
C MET A 221 -12.22 4.93 29.20
N THR A 222 -11.75 4.31 28.12
CA THR A 222 -12.59 3.48 27.23
C THR A 222 -13.09 2.25 28.00
N ASP A 223 -12.24 1.59 28.77
CA ASP A 223 -12.59 0.44 29.59
C ASP A 223 -13.67 0.81 30.62
N ARG A 224 -13.58 1.98 31.27
CA ARG A 224 -14.64 2.45 32.19
C ARG A 224 -15.98 2.68 31.49
N SER A 225 -15.97 3.14 30.23
CA SER A 225 -17.19 3.40 29.47
C SER A 225 -17.86 2.12 28.96
N VAL A 226 -17.08 1.09 28.65
CA VAL A 226 -17.56 -0.15 28.02
C VAL A 226 -17.85 -1.26 29.03
N LYS A 227 -17.08 -1.34 30.12
CA LYS A 227 -17.19 -2.38 31.16
C LYS A 227 -18.62 -2.58 31.72
N PRO A 228 -19.45 -1.55 31.93
CA PRO A 228 -20.83 -1.73 32.41
C PRO A 228 -21.75 -2.48 31.46
N ILE A 229 -21.44 -2.55 30.16
CA ILE A 229 -22.26 -3.23 29.15
C ILE A 229 -22.24 -4.75 29.35
N GLY A 230 -21.12 -5.28 29.86
CA GLY A 230 -20.86 -6.71 29.99
C GLY A 230 -20.35 -7.35 28.70
N MET A 231 -19.88 -8.60 28.80
CA MET A 231 -19.30 -9.35 27.67
C MET A 231 -19.85 -10.79 27.59
N GLU A 232 -20.94 -11.07 28.28
CA GLU A 232 -21.47 -12.44 28.43
C GLU A 232 -22.24 -12.90 27.19
N THR A 233 -22.98 -11.98 26.55
CA THR A 233 -23.76 -12.28 25.35
C THR A 233 -23.14 -11.66 24.10
N ALA A 234 -23.42 -12.23 22.93
CA ALA A 234 -22.97 -11.68 21.64
C ALA A 234 -23.43 -10.23 21.43
N VAL A 235 -24.66 -9.90 21.84
CA VAL A 235 -25.22 -8.55 21.73
C VAL A 235 -24.46 -7.57 22.62
N GLN A 236 -24.14 -7.96 23.85
CA GLN A 236 -23.34 -7.14 24.75
C GLN A 236 -21.94 -6.89 24.19
N ARG A 237 -21.26 -7.92 23.67
CA ARG A 237 -19.94 -7.77 23.03
C ARG A 237 -19.97 -6.82 21.83
N MET A 238 -20.96 -6.99 20.96
CA MET A 238 -21.12 -6.12 19.79
C MET A 238 -21.39 -4.67 20.20
N THR A 239 -22.24 -4.47 21.21
CA THR A 239 -22.56 -3.14 21.75
C THR A 239 -21.33 -2.51 22.38
N ALA A 240 -20.58 -3.27 23.17
CA ALA A 240 -19.33 -2.86 23.79
C ALA A 240 -18.29 -2.42 22.75
N TRP A 241 -18.08 -3.21 21.71
CA TRP A 241 -17.19 -2.88 20.61
C TRP A 241 -17.66 -1.65 19.82
N LEU A 242 -18.96 -1.54 19.55
CA LEU A 242 -19.50 -0.38 18.83
C LEU A 242 -19.33 0.92 19.64
N VAL A 243 -19.64 0.89 20.93
CA VAL A 243 -19.45 2.05 21.83
C VAL A 243 -17.97 2.43 21.92
N GLY A 244 -17.10 1.44 22.12
CA GLY A 244 -15.64 1.67 22.12
C GLY A 244 -15.14 2.26 20.81
N LEU A 245 -15.58 1.72 19.66
CA LEU A 245 -15.22 2.22 18.34
C LEU A 245 -15.72 3.64 18.09
N LEU A 246 -16.97 3.96 18.46
CA LEU A 246 -17.52 5.30 18.28
C LEU A 246 -16.79 6.32 19.14
N PHE A 247 -16.46 5.98 20.39
CA PHE A 247 -15.79 6.88 21.31
C PHE A 247 -14.31 7.06 20.94
N LEU A 248 -13.55 5.96 20.96
CA LEU A 248 -12.11 5.97 20.75
C LEU A 248 -11.76 6.23 19.29
N GLY A 249 -12.54 5.70 18.34
CA GLY A 249 -12.36 6.00 16.91
C GLY A 249 -12.59 7.47 16.59
N SER A 250 -13.59 8.13 17.18
CA SER A 250 -13.78 9.57 17.00
C SER A 250 -12.60 10.37 17.55
N LEU A 251 -12.08 9.96 18.72
CA LEU A 251 -10.90 10.59 19.32
C LEU A 251 -9.65 10.42 18.45
N VAL A 252 -9.42 9.21 17.94
CA VAL A 252 -8.30 8.91 17.03
C VAL A 252 -8.40 9.73 15.75
N VAL A 253 -9.59 9.83 15.13
CA VAL A 253 -9.79 10.65 13.93
C VAL A 253 -9.53 12.13 14.22
N TRP A 254 -9.97 12.63 15.37
CA TRP A 254 -9.73 14.01 15.77
C TRP A 254 -8.23 14.29 16.01
N LEU A 255 -7.54 13.40 16.74
CA LEU A 255 -6.09 13.51 16.96
C LEU A 255 -5.31 13.40 15.66
N ALA A 256 -5.72 12.52 14.76
CA ALA A 256 -5.10 12.35 13.45
C ALA A 256 -5.27 13.58 12.56
N ASP A 257 -6.46 14.21 12.55
CA ASP A 257 -6.67 15.46 11.82
C ASP A 257 -5.78 16.58 12.36
N LEU A 258 -5.63 16.68 13.68
CA LEU A 258 -4.76 17.66 14.32
C LEU A 258 -3.28 17.41 13.96
N PHE A 259 -2.83 16.16 14.09
CA PHE A 259 -1.47 15.76 13.73
C PHE A 259 -1.18 16.01 12.24
N TRP A 260 -2.14 15.69 11.37
CA TRP A 260 -2.01 15.93 9.94
C TRP A 260 -1.80 17.41 9.62
N ARG A 261 -2.60 18.31 10.21
CA ARG A 261 -2.49 19.76 9.97
C ARG A 261 -1.22 20.37 10.55
N LEU A 262 -0.82 19.94 11.75
CA LEU A 262 0.25 20.58 12.50
C LEU A 262 1.63 20.00 12.23
N VAL A 263 1.72 18.74 11.81
CA VAL A 263 2.98 18.01 11.69
C VAL A 263 3.17 17.47 10.27
N ASP A 264 2.28 16.61 9.81
CA ASP A 264 2.46 15.89 8.54
C ASP A 264 2.49 16.83 7.32
N ALA A 265 1.43 17.62 7.12
CA ALA A 265 1.32 18.50 5.96
C ALA A 265 2.45 19.55 5.90
N PRO A 266 2.86 20.20 7.01
CA PRO A 266 4.05 21.07 7.02
C PRO A 266 5.35 20.35 6.66
N ILE A 267 5.58 19.12 7.15
CA ILE A 267 6.79 18.35 6.82
C ILE A 267 6.82 17.98 5.34
N VAL A 268 5.70 17.56 4.76
CA VAL A 268 5.59 17.29 3.32
C VAL A 268 5.85 18.56 2.50
N ALA A 269 5.33 19.70 2.93
CA ALA A 269 5.59 20.98 2.28
C ALA A 269 7.08 21.39 2.33
N LEU A 270 7.73 21.16 3.48
CA LEU A 270 9.17 21.34 3.62
C LEU A 270 9.94 20.44 2.66
N GLY A 271 9.59 19.16 2.57
CA GLY A 271 10.21 18.21 1.64
C GLY A 271 10.14 18.66 0.18
N ARG A 272 8.95 19.10 -0.27
CA ARG A 272 8.77 19.68 -1.62
C ARG A 272 9.58 20.94 -1.85
N THR A 273 9.73 21.77 -0.81
CA THR A 273 10.54 22.99 -0.90
C THR A 273 12.02 22.63 -1.11
N VAL A 274 12.53 21.64 -0.36
CA VAL A 274 13.90 21.14 -0.53
C VAL A 274 14.11 20.55 -1.92
N GLU A 275 13.17 19.72 -2.39
CA GLU A 275 13.19 19.15 -3.75
C GLU A 275 13.29 20.24 -4.83
N GLN A 276 12.46 21.28 -4.73
CA GLN A 276 12.47 22.39 -5.68
C GLN A 276 13.81 23.14 -5.69
N VAL A 277 14.43 23.35 -4.52
CA VAL A 277 15.75 23.99 -4.42
C VAL A 277 16.82 23.15 -5.12
N CYS A 278 16.80 21.82 -4.92
CA CYS A 278 17.74 20.91 -5.59
C CYS A 278 17.57 20.95 -7.12
N LEU A 279 16.33 20.87 -7.63
CA LEU A 279 16.05 20.87 -9.08
C LEU A 279 16.32 22.23 -9.75
N GLN A 280 16.14 23.35 -9.02
CA GLN A 280 16.51 24.68 -9.52
C GLN A 280 18.02 24.83 -9.68
N THR A 281 18.80 24.18 -8.80
CA THR A 281 20.26 24.15 -8.90
C THR A 281 20.72 23.44 -10.18
N ASP A 282 20.04 22.35 -10.57
CA ASP A 282 20.36 21.64 -11.82
C ASP A 282 20.06 22.47 -13.07
N ARG A 283 18.93 23.18 -13.14
CA ARG A 283 18.65 24.09 -14.29
C ARG A 283 19.66 25.25 -14.37
N GLY A 284 20.14 25.75 -13.24
CA GLY A 284 21.21 26.75 -13.18
C GLY A 284 22.56 26.21 -13.65
N ASN A 285 22.84 24.93 -13.40
CA ASN A 285 24.07 24.25 -13.81
C ASN A 285 24.04 23.79 -15.28
N GLU A 286 22.90 23.36 -15.82
CA GLU A 286 22.73 23.08 -17.26
C GLU A 286 22.97 24.34 -18.11
N ALA A 287 22.52 25.51 -17.62
CA ALA A 287 22.79 26.80 -18.26
C ALA A 287 24.29 27.17 -18.25
N TRP A 288 25.08 26.61 -17.32
CA TRP A 288 26.53 26.78 -17.25
C TRP A 288 27.29 25.77 -18.11
N LEU A 289 26.79 24.54 -18.23
CA LEU A 289 27.43 23.45 -19.00
C LEU A 289 27.16 23.52 -20.51
N CYS A 290 26.13 24.25 -20.95
CA CYS A 290 25.87 24.52 -22.37
C CYS A 290 25.67 26.02 -22.67
N PRO A 291 26.71 26.86 -22.62
CA PRO A 291 26.62 28.26 -23.07
C PRO A 291 26.35 28.37 -24.58
N GLU A 292 26.74 27.36 -25.37
CA GLU A 292 26.61 27.38 -26.84
C GLU A 292 25.21 27.08 -27.36
N ALA A 293 24.40 26.28 -26.66
CA ALA A 293 23.04 25.95 -27.11
C ALA A 293 22.12 27.17 -27.11
N LYS A 294 22.26 28.06 -26.11
CA LYS A 294 21.45 29.28 -25.99
C LYS A 294 21.80 30.32 -27.07
N LYS A 295 23.06 30.34 -27.55
CA LYS A 295 23.50 31.24 -28.61
C LYS A 295 22.96 30.86 -30.00
N VAL A 296 22.63 29.58 -30.20
CA VAL A 296 22.07 29.08 -31.47
C VAL A 296 20.55 29.28 -31.52
N GLU A 297 19.84 29.13 -30.40
CA GLU A 297 18.40 29.42 -30.33
C GLU A 297 18.08 30.91 -30.55
N ASP A 298 18.84 31.82 -29.93
CA ASP A 298 18.61 33.26 -30.05
C ASP A 298 19.01 33.82 -31.44
N ALA A 299 19.90 33.14 -32.17
CA ALA A 299 20.34 33.56 -33.51
C ALA A 299 19.40 33.09 -34.66
N HIS A 300 18.57 32.06 -34.43
CA HIS A 300 17.80 31.41 -35.49
C HIS A 300 16.29 31.34 -35.29
N GLY A 301 15.74 31.86 -34.19
CA GLY A 301 14.28 32.09 -34.06
C GLY A 301 13.42 30.84 -34.33
N LEU A 302 13.96 29.64 -34.05
CA LEU A 302 13.29 28.38 -34.29
C LEU A 302 12.85 27.80 -32.95
N THR A 303 11.59 28.06 -32.61
CA THR A 303 10.86 27.35 -31.57
C THR A 303 10.67 25.90 -32.04
N VAL A 304 11.57 25.00 -31.65
CA VAL A 304 11.37 23.57 -31.85
C VAL A 304 10.66 23.02 -30.61
N ILE A 305 9.40 22.67 -30.83
CA ILE A 305 8.56 21.86 -29.95
C ILE A 305 9.26 20.52 -29.73
N VAL A 306 9.51 20.15 -28.48
CA VAL A 306 9.91 18.79 -28.11
C VAL A 306 8.82 18.20 -27.23
N GLY A 307 8.24 17.10 -27.72
CA GLY A 307 7.27 16.27 -27.00
C GLY A 307 7.91 15.16 -26.19
#